data_AF-A0A7Y8K310-F1
#
_entry.id   AF-A0A7Y8K310-F1
#
_cell.length_a   1.000
_cell.length_b   1.000
_cell.length_c   1.000
_cell.angle_alpha   90.00
_cell.angle_beta   90.00
_cell.angle_gamma   90.00
#
_symmetry.space_group_name_H-M   'P 1'
#
loop_
_entity.id
_entity.type
_entity.pdbx_description
1 polymer ?
#
loop_
_entity_poly.entity_id
_entity_poly.type
_entity_poly.pdbx_seq_one_letter_code
_entity_poly.pdbx_strand_id
1 'polypeptide(L)'
;LLGYMPILMVAALLEERDRLAERARAGRERAERASAAKSRLLANVAHEIKSPVSGIIGIGELWAGGQLGATSADQVEMAQMLVKTARQVETLAHDLLDVAR
;
A
#
# COMPACT_ATOMS: atom_id res chain seq x y z
N LEU A 1 -12.97 -55.32 23.26
CA LEU A 1 -12.29 -54.51 22.22
C LEU A 1 -13.27 -53.76 21.31
N LEU A 2 -14.32 -54.39 20.76
CA LEU A 2 -15.33 -53.72 19.89
C LEU A 2 -16.10 -52.55 20.51
N GLY A 3 -16.40 -52.56 21.82
CA GLY A 3 -17.20 -51.51 22.47
C GLY A 3 -16.54 -50.13 22.60
N TYR A 4 -15.20 -50.05 22.52
CA TYR A 4 -14.46 -48.78 22.63
C TYR A 4 -14.16 -48.13 21.28
N MET A 5 -14.34 -48.85 20.18
CA MET A 5 -14.08 -48.35 18.82
C MET A 5 -14.86 -47.07 18.48
N PRO A 6 -16.15 -46.91 18.84
CA PRO A 6 -16.87 -45.67 18.57
C PRO A 6 -16.27 -44.47 19.31
N ILE A 7 -15.84 -44.68 20.57
CA ILE A 7 -15.24 -43.64 21.40
C ILE A 7 -13.89 -43.22 20.82
N LEU A 8 -13.05 -44.19 20.43
CA LEU A 8 -11.76 -43.92 19.80
C LEU A 8 -11.91 -43.22 18.45
N MET A 9 -12.92 -43.60 17.65
CA MET A 9 -13.21 -42.95 16.37
C MET A 9 -13.65 -41.49 16.56
N VAL A 10 -14.54 -41.22 17.52
CA VAL A 10 -14.95 -39.85 17.85
C VAL A 10 -13.77 -39.03 18.39
N ALA A 11 -12.94 -39.60 19.25
CA ALA A 11 -11.75 -38.92 19.76
C ALA A 11 -10.76 -38.56 18.63
N ALA A 12 -10.50 -39.49 17.71
CA ALA A 12 -9.65 -39.22 16.54
C ALA A 12 -10.23 -38.15 15.60
N LEU A 13 -11.56 -38.15 15.40
CA LEU A 13 -12.25 -37.12 14.61
C LEU A 13 -12.17 -35.74 15.26
N LEU A 14 -12.31 -35.66 16.58
CA LEU A 14 -12.17 -34.40 17.33
C LEU A 14 -10.73 -33.87 17.25
N GLU A 15 -9.74 -34.74 17.39
CA GLU A 15 -8.33 -34.36 17.26
C GLU A 15 -8.01 -33.85 15.85
N GLU A 16 -8.49 -34.51 14.80
CA GLU A 16 -8.27 -34.05 13.43
C GLU A 16 -8.99 -32.73 13.15
N ARG A 17 -10.22 -32.55 13.65
CA ARG A 17 -10.93 -31.26 13.58
C ARG A 17 -10.11 -30.16 14.25
N ASP A 18 -9.57 -30.40 15.44
CA ASP A 18 -8.79 -29.41 16.18
C ASP A 18 -7.48 -29.07 15.45
N ARG A 19 -6.80 -30.07 14.87
CA ARG A 19 -5.62 -29.84 14.01
C ARG A 19 -5.95 -29.01 12.78
N LEU A 20 -7.08 -29.27 12.11
CA LEU A 20 -7.52 -28.47 10.96
C LEU A 20 -7.87 -27.05 11.37
N ALA A 21 -8.53 -26.87 12.52
CA ALA A 21 -8.86 -25.55 13.06
C ALA A 21 -7.60 -24.75 13.38
N GLU A 22 -6.60 -25.35 14.02
CA GLU A 22 -5.31 -24.70 14.31
C GLU A 22 -4.54 -24.35 13.04
N ARG A 23 -4.52 -25.25 12.03
CA ARG A 23 -3.92 -24.94 10.72
C ARG A 23 -4.62 -23.76 10.04
N ALA A 24 -5.95 -23.72 10.08
CA ALA A 24 -6.74 -22.62 9.50
C ALA A 24 -6.47 -21.30 10.24
N ARG A 25 -6.42 -21.32 11.58
CA ARG A 25 -6.05 -20.16 12.41
C ARG A 25 -4.66 -19.64 12.07
N ALA A 26 -3.65 -20.50 12.07
CA ALA A 26 -2.29 -20.14 11.73
C ALA A 26 -2.17 -19.63 10.27
N GLY A 27 -2.94 -20.20 9.33
CA GLY A 27 -3.03 -19.71 7.96
C GLY A 27 -3.60 -18.30 7.88
N ARG A 28 -4.72 -18.06 8.57
CA ARG A 28 -5.37 -16.76 8.67
C ARG A 28 -4.45 -15.70 9.28
N GLU A 29 -3.81 -16.00 10.41
CA GLU A 29 -2.86 -15.08 11.06
C GLU A 29 -1.66 -14.74 10.17
N ARG A 30 -1.16 -15.69 9.36
CA ARG A 30 -0.11 -15.38 8.39
C ARG A 30 -0.61 -14.44 7.29
N ALA A 31 -1.81 -14.69 6.77
CA ALA A 31 -2.41 -13.84 5.75
C ALA A 31 -2.68 -12.42 6.26
N GLU A 32 -3.24 -12.28 7.47
CA GLU A 32 -3.48 -10.99 8.12
C GLU A 32 -2.17 -10.23 8.37
N ARG A 33 -1.11 -10.90 8.85
CA ARG A 33 0.21 -10.28 9.01
C ARG A 33 0.81 -9.82 7.70
N ALA A 34 0.71 -10.62 6.63
CA ALA A 34 1.19 -10.26 5.31
C ALA A 34 0.43 -9.06 4.73
N SER A 35 -0.90 -9.06 4.88
CA SER A 35 -1.76 -7.94 4.48
C SER A 35 -1.39 -6.66 5.24
N ALA A 36 -1.25 -6.71 6.57
CA ALA A 36 -0.84 -5.56 7.38
C ALA A 36 0.58 -5.07 7.03
N ALA A 37 1.51 -5.97 6.68
CA ALA A 37 2.83 -5.58 6.20
C ALA A 37 2.77 -4.87 4.84
N LYS A 38 1.97 -5.38 3.90
CA LYS A 38 1.73 -4.75 2.59
C LYS A 38 1.12 -3.36 2.75
N SER A 39 0.07 -3.22 3.55
CA SER A 39 -0.58 -1.92 3.82
C SER A 39 0.40 -0.89 4.38
N ARG A 40 1.22 -1.29 5.37
CA ARG A 40 2.25 -0.40 5.94
C ARG A 40 3.29 0.03 4.90
N LEU A 41 3.77 -0.90 4.07
CA LEU A 41 4.72 -0.58 3.01
C LEU A 41 4.14 0.44 2.02
N LEU A 42 2.91 0.20 1.55
CA LEU A 42 2.25 1.10 0.59
C LEU A 42 2.01 2.49 1.18
N ALA A 43 1.55 2.56 2.43
CA ALA A 43 1.38 3.83 3.14
C ALA A 43 2.71 4.60 3.25
N ASN A 44 3.81 3.93 3.61
CA ASN A 44 5.12 4.56 3.71
C ASN A 44 5.58 5.12 2.36
N VAL A 45 5.48 4.33 1.29
CA VAL A 45 5.86 4.76 -0.07
C VAL A 45 5.06 5.98 -0.51
N ALA A 46 3.74 6.00 -0.28
CA ALA A 46 2.90 7.15 -0.62
C ALA A 46 3.32 8.43 0.13
N HIS A 47 3.66 8.33 1.43
CA HIS A 47 4.16 9.47 2.20
C HIS A 47 5.53 9.96 1.72
N GLU A 48 6.43 9.03 1.37
CA GLU A 48 7.77 9.37 0.87
C GLU A 48 7.74 10.01 -0.51
N ILE A 49 6.76 9.68 -1.36
CA ILE A 49 6.56 10.32 -2.67
C ILE A 49 6.00 11.74 -2.53
N LYS A 50 5.13 11.98 -1.55
CA LYS A 50 4.47 13.29 -1.39
C LYS A 50 5.47 14.43 -1.25
N SER A 51 6.47 14.29 -0.38
CA SER A 51 7.45 15.35 -0.11
C SER A 51 8.24 15.81 -1.37
N PRO A 52 8.90 14.92 -2.13
CA PRO A 52 9.62 15.32 -3.34
C PRO A 52 8.66 15.86 -4.42
N VAL A 53 7.46 15.30 -4.57
CA VAL A 53 6.46 15.79 -5.54
C VAL A 53 5.99 17.20 -5.20
N SER A 54 5.67 17.48 -3.92
CA SER A 54 5.32 18.83 -3.47
C SER A 54 6.46 19.82 -3.73
N GLY A 55 7.72 19.40 -3.58
CA GLY A 55 8.88 20.22 -3.93
C GLY A 55 8.96 20.53 -5.44
N ILE A 56 8.73 19.53 -6.30
CA ILE A 56 8.70 19.69 -7.75
C ILE A 56 7.58 20.64 -8.17
N ILE A 57 6.37 20.50 -7.59
CA ILE A 57 5.24 21.40 -7.83
C ILE A 57 5.63 22.84 -7.44
N GLY A 58 6.12 23.04 -6.22
CA GLY A 58 6.51 24.37 -5.75
C GLY A 58 7.55 25.03 -6.64
N ILE A 59 8.64 24.34 -6.94
CA ILE A 59 9.71 24.87 -7.81
C ILE A 59 9.18 25.17 -9.21
N GLY A 60 8.36 24.28 -9.78
CA GLY A 60 7.76 24.48 -11.09
C GLY A 60 6.81 25.69 -11.14
N GLU A 61 6.03 25.92 -10.09
CA GLU A 61 5.14 27.09 -9.98
C GLU A 61 5.94 28.40 -9.84
N LEU A 62 7.01 28.41 -9.03
CA LEU A 62 7.93 29.55 -8.93
C LEU A 62 8.58 29.85 -10.29
N TRP A 63 8.99 28.81 -11.02
CA TRP A 63 9.62 28.95 -12.33
C TRP A 63 8.65 29.50 -13.38
N ALA A 64 7.45 28.91 -13.48
CA ALA A 64 6.41 29.38 -14.39
C ALA A 64 5.96 30.81 -14.09
N GLY A 65 6.02 31.23 -12.82
CA GLY A 65 5.70 32.58 -12.38
C GLY A 65 6.82 33.61 -12.56
N GLY A 66 7.97 33.23 -13.12
CA GLY A 66 9.13 34.13 -13.30
C GLY A 66 9.83 34.53 -12.01
N GLN A 67 9.55 33.83 -10.90
CA GLN A 67 10.08 34.16 -9.57
C GLN A 67 11.51 33.63 -9.37
N LEU A 68 11.99 32.77 -10.27
CA LEU A 68 13.37 32.28 -10.33
C LEU A 68 14.24 33.04 -11.34
N GLY A 69 13.72 34.14 -11.93
CA GLY A 69 14.39 34.95 -12.94
C GLY A 69 13.60 35.09 -14.25
N ALA A 70 14.17 35.85 -15.18
CA ALA A 70 13.58 36.05 -16.51
C ALA A 70 13.39 34.69 -17.21
N THR A 71 12.17 34.48 -17.72
CA THR A 71 11.74 33.22 -18.33
C THR A 71 11.20 33.46 -19.73
N SER A 72 11.58 32.59 -20.68
CA SER A 72 10.97 32.58 -22.02
C SER A 72 9.61 31.87 -22.00
N ALA A 73 8.81 32.07 -23.06
CA ALA A 73 7.53 31.36 -23.23
C ALA A 73 7.72 29.83 -23.18
N ASP A 74 8.73 29.30 -23.86
CA ASP A 74 9.04 27.87 -23.87
C ASP A 74 9.40 27.35 -22.46
N GLN A 75 10.14 28.13 -21.67
CA GLN A 75 10.48 27.76 -20.29
C GLN A 75 9.23 27.73 -19.39
N VAL A 76 8.29 28.66 -19.59
CA VAL A 76 7.02 28.66 -18.87
C VAL A 76 6.20 27.41 -19.23
N GLU A 77 6.13 27.04 -20.51
CA GLU A 77 5.44 25.82 -20.95
C GLU A 77 6.06 24.56 -20.32
N MET A 78 7.40 24.47 -20.33
CA MET A 78 8.13 23.35 -19.70
C MET A 78 7.84 23.29 -18.19
N ALA A 79 7.87 24.42 -17.49
CA ALA A 79 7.58 24.49 -16.07
C ALA A 79 6.13 24.04 -15.77
N GLN A 80 5.16 24.47 -16.57
CA GLN A 80 3.77 24.04 -16.45
C GLN A 80 3.60 22.54 -16.70
N MET A 81 4.31 21.98 -17.69
CA MET A 81 4.31 20.53 -17.96
C MET A 81 4.89 19.73 -16.80
N LEU A 82 5.97 20.23 -16.18
CA LEU A 82 6.57 19.64 -15.00
C LEU A 82 5.60 19.64 -13.81
N VAL A 83 4.94 20.77 -13.53
CA VAL A 83 3.91 20.86 -12.47
C VAL A 83 2.74 19.90 -12.74
N LYS A 84 2.26 19.85 -13.98
CA LYS A 84 1.17 18.95 -14.37
C LYS A 84 1.54 17.49 -14.13
N THR A 85 2.74 17.08 -14.54
CA THR A 85 3.23 15.71 -14.34
C THR A 85 3.39 15.40 -12.85
N ALA A 86 3.92 16.33 -12.07
CA ALA A 86 4.06 16.15 -10.62
C ALA A 86 2.70 15.99 -9.92
N ARG A 87 1.67 16.77 -10.31
CA ARG A 87 0.30 16.60 -9.80
C ARG A 87 -0.31 15.26 -10.18
N GLN A 88 0.00 14.71 -11.35
CA GLN A 88 -0.42 13.35 -11.71
C GLN A 88 0.21 12.30 -10.79
N VAL A 89 1.49 12.45 -10.45
CA VAL A 89 2.16 11.56 -9.49
C VAL A 89 1.58 11.71 -8.08
N GLU A 90 1.21 12.92 -7.66
CA GLU A 90 0.51 13.16 -6.39
C GLU A 90 -0.82 12.40 -6.34
N THR A 91 -1.62 12.43 -7.41
CA THR A 91 -2.85 11.64 -7.51
C THR A 91 -2.57 10.15 -7.40
N LEU A 92 -1.56 9.63 -8.13
CA LEU A 92 -1.19 8.21 -8.05
C LEU A 92 -0.75 7.80 -6.64
N ALA A 93 -0.07 8.68 -5.91
CA ALA A 93 0.31 8.44 -4.52
C ALA A 93 -0.92 8.38 -3.60
N HIS A 94 -1.95 9.18 -3.86
CA HIS A 94 -3.23 9.10 -3.16
C HIS A 94 -3.93 7.76 -3.44
N ASP A 95 -4.04 7.37 -4.72
CA ASP A 95 -4.65 6.12 -5.13
C ASP A 95 -3.94 4.90 -4.49
N LEU A 96 -2.61 4.96 -4.37
CA LEU A 96 -1.82 3.95 -3.68
C LEU A 96 -2.15 3.84 -2.19
N LEU A 97 -2.40 4.98 -1.53
CA LEU A 97 -2.78 5.04 -0.13
C LEU A 97 -4.18 4.47 0.12
N ASP A 98 -5.10 4.64 -0.83
CA ASP A 98 -6.44 4.05 -0.76
C ASP A 98 -6.39 2.53 -0.89
N VAL A 99 -5.50 1.98 -1.73
CA VAL A 99 -5.25 0.52 -1.81
C VAL A 99 -4.58 -0.04 -0.55
N ALA A 100 -3.91 0.81 0.23
CA ALA A 100 -3.25 0.41 1.47
C ALA A 100 -4.24 0.24 2.64
N ARG A 101 -5.44 0.81 2.56
CA ARG A 101 -6.49 0.66 3.59
C ARG A 101 -7.26 -0.64 3.40
#